data_AF-F2KFD0-F1
#
_entry.id   AF-F2KFD0-F1
#
_cell.length_a   1.000
_cell.length_b   1.000
_cell.length_c   1.000
_cell.angle_alpha   90.00
_cell.angle_beta   90.00
_cell.angle_gamma   90.00
#
_symmetry.space_group_name_H-M   'P 1'
#
loop_
_entity.id
_entity.type
_entity.pdbx_description
1 polymer ?
#
loop_
_entity_poly.entity_id
_entity_poly.type
_entity_poly.pdbx_seq_one_letter_code
_entity_poly.pdbx_strand_id
1 'polypeptide(L)'
;MALFAGAIASALDDPLMFGFYGVLVPASVLLVINKPTVLWLLPATLCVLINTRSSIVSRALDFELYSLLVLGTAFAAPLIGLWLFRQRLSFNVWPVGQWGYWFYPGHLAALQAVRLLV
;
A
#
# COMPACT_ATOMS: atom_id res chain seq x y z
N MET A 1 21.31 -5.87 8.60
CA MET A 1 20.51 -5.76 7.35
C MET A 1 19.37 -4.75 7.50
N ALA A 2 18.42 -4.91 8.42
CA ALA A 2 17.31 -3.95 8.58
C ALA A 2 17.77 -2.50 8.86
N LEU A 3 18.72 -2.31 9.78
CA LEU A 3 19.28 -0.98 10.08
C LEU A 3 20.00 -0.35 8.88
N PHE A 4 20.70 -1.16 8.10
CA PHE A 4 21.40 -0.71 6.90
C PHE A 4 20.42 -0.32 5.79
N ALA A 5 19.38 -1.13 5.56
CA ALA A 5 18.29 -0.78 4.65
C ALA A 5 17.56 0.50 5.09
N GLY A 6 17.33 0.67 6.40
CA GLY A 6 16.76 1.89 6.96
C GLY A 6 17.64 3.12 6.74
N ALA A 7 18.96 3.00 6.95
CA ALA A 7 19.91 4.08 6.71
C ALA A 7 19.98 4.49 5.23
N ILE A 8 19.97 3.51 4.32
CA ILE A 8 19.89 3.79 2.88
C ILE A 8 18.56 4.46 2.54
N ALA A 9 17.44 3.95 3.06
CA ALA A 9 16.12 4.51 2.81
C ALA A 9 16.00 5.95 3.31
N SER A 10 16.64 6.29 4.45
CA SER A 10 16.70 7.66 4.94
C SER A 10 17.61 8.55 4.09
N ALA A 11 18.73 8.03 3.59
CA ALA A 11 19.65 8.78 2.74
C ALA A 11 19.09 9.03 1.34
N LEU A 12 18.23 8.13 0.85
CA LEU A 12 17.58 8.18 -0.46
C LEU A 12 16.09 8.53 -0.36
N ASP A 13 15.70 9.25 0.68
CA ASP A 13 14.30 9.52 0.96
C ASP A 13 13.59 10.30 -0.17
N ASP A 14 14.27 11.27 -0.77
CA ASP A 14 13.75 12.08 -1.88
C ASP A 14 13.60 11.32 -3.21
N PRO A 15 14.60 10.57 -3.73
CA PRO A 15 14.45 9.82 -4.98
C PRO A 15 13.50 8.63 -4.87
N LEU A 16 13.17 8.18 -3.65
CA LEU A 16 12.21 7.09 -3.44
C LEU A 16 10.78 7.60 -3.59
N MET A 17 10.01 7.00 -4.51
CA MET A 17 8.61 7.37 -4.78
C MET A 17 7.73 7.43 -3.53
N PHE A 18 7.97 6.54 -2.57
CA PHE A 18 7.24 6.48 -1.29
C PHE A 18 8.11 6.86 -0.09
N GLY A 19 9.33 7.34 -0.32
CA GLY A 19 10.32 7.66 0.71
C GLY A 19 10.61 6.53 1.69
N PHE A 20 11.10 6.92 2.86
CA PHE A 20 11.42 6.07 3.99
C PHE A 20 10.22 5.24 4.48
N TYR A 21 9.04 5.86 4.61
CA TYR A 21 7.84 5.16 5.09
C TYR A 21 7.45 4.00 4.16
N GLY A 22 7.60 4.17 2.85
CA GLY A 22 7.30 3.11 1.88
C GLY A 22 8.17 1.86 2.07
N VAL A 23 9.42 2.04 2.46
CA VAL A 23 10.33 0.92 2.76
C VAL A 23 9.89 0.14 4.00
N LEU A 24 9.23 0.79 4.96
CA LEU A 24 8.73 0.15 6.18
C LEU A 24 7.45 -0.65 5.97
N VAL A 25 6.65 -0.35 4.94
CA VAL A 25 5.35 -0.99 4.71
C VAL A 25 5.46 -2.52 4.62
N PRO A 26 6.31 -3.13 3.76
CA PRO A 26 6.39 -4.59 3.66
C PRO A 26 6.82 -5.25 4.97
N ALA A 27 7.77 -4.64 5.67
CA ALA A 27 8.24 -5.13 6.96
C ALA A 27 7.12 -5.11 8.01
N SER A 28 6.33 -4.03 8.06
CA SER A 28 5.19 -3.93 8.97
C SER A 28 4.12 -5.00 8.72
N VAL A 29 3.81 -5.29 7.44
CA VAL A 29 2.86 -6.34 7.07
C VAL A 29 3.38 -7.70 7.50
N LEU A 30 4.65 -8.00 7.21
CA LEU A 30 5.29 -9.26 7.60
C LEU A 30 5.30 -9.46 9.12
N LEU A 31 5.55 -8.41 9.89
CA LEU A 31 5.47 -8.44 11.34
C LEU A 31 4.08 -8.85 11.83
N VAL A 32 3.02 -8.23 11.28
CA VAL A 32 1.63 -8.50 11.66
C VAL A 32 1.14 -9.88 11.21
N ILE A 33 1.61 -10.37 10.06
CA ILE A 33 1.34 -11.73 9.58
C ILE A 33 1.92 -12.76 10.54
N ASN A 34 3.21 -12.64 10.88
CA ASN A 34 3.89 -13.63 11.72
C ASN A 34 3.41 -13.59 13.18
N LYS A 35 3.12 -12.40 13.71
CA LYS A 35 2.64 -12.22 15.09
C LYS A 35 1.54 -11.16 15.09
N PRO A 36 0.26 -11.51 15.34
CA PRO A 36 -0.76 -10.51 15.59
C PRO A 36 -0.39 -9.75 16.88
N THR A 37 0.13 -8.54 16.73
CA THR A 37 0.58 -7.69 17.84
C THR A 37 -0.34 -6.47 17.98
N VAL A 38 -0.10 -5.67 19.01
CA VAL A 38 -0.72 -4.34 19.17
C VAL A 38 -0.42 -3.42 17.97
N LEU A 39 0.59 -3.72 17.16
CA LEU A 39 0.98 -2.98 15.96
C LEU A 39 0.17 -3.37 14.70
N TRP A 40 -1.00 -3.99 14.83
CA TRP A 40 -1.83 -4.40 13.68
C TRP A 40 -2.28 -3.23 12.79
N LEU A 41 -2.35 -2.02 13.34
CA LEU A 41 -2.62 -0.78 12.59
C LEU A 41 -1.40 -0.19 11.89
N LEU A 42 -0.18 -0.66 12.22
CA LEU A 42 1.06 -0.08 11.69
C LEU A 42 1.13 -0.10 10.15
N PRO A 43 0.72 -1.16 9.43
CA PRO A 43 0.68 -1.13 7.98
C PRO A 43 -0.28 -0.07 7.43
N ALA A 44 -1.44 0.08 8.05
CA ALA A 44 -2.46 1.07 7.65
C ALA A 44 -1.99 2.50 7.86
N THR A 45 -1.35 2.78 9.00
CA THR A 45 -0.81 4.12 9.27
C THR A 45 0.34 4.46 8.34
N LEU A 46 1.25 3.51 8.06
CA LEU A 46 2.33 3.73 7.10
C LEU A 46 1.80 3.98 5.67
N CYS A 47 0.75 3.27 5.24
CA CYS A 47 0.10 3.54 3.95
C CYS A 47 -0.55 4.93 3.87
N VAL A 48 -1.00 5.51 4.98
CA VAL A 48 -1.44 6.91 5.01
C VAL A 48 -0.23 7.84 4.98
N LEU A 49 0.82 7.55 5.76
CA LEU A 49 2.01 8.39 5.85
C LEU A 49 2.78 8.54 4.53
N ILE A 50 2.81 7.52 3.67
CA ILE A 50 3.42 7.66 2.34
C ILE A 50 2.74 8.73 1.47
N ASN A 51 1.47 9.07 1.74
CA ASN A 51 0.71 10.07 0.99
C ASN A 51 0.93 11.51 1.48
N THR A 52 1.62 11.73 2.60
CA THR A 52 1.91 13.09 3.13
C THR A 52 2.89 13.87 2.27
N ARG A 53 3.65 13.19 1.39
CA ARG A 53 4.53 13.82 0.40
C ARG A 53 3.79 14.57 -0.70
N SER A 54 2.49 14.36 -0.81
CA SER A 54 1.62 15.01 -1.78
C SER A 54 0.65 15.97 -1.10
N SER A 55 -0.03 16.81 -1.88
CA SER A 55 -1.10 17.68 -1.37
C SER A 55 -2.38 16.93 -0.99
N ILE A 56 -2.42 15.59 -1.08
CA ILE A 56 -3.61 14.80 -0.79
C ILE A 56 -4.01 14.96 0.68
N VAL A 57 -3.05 14.99 1.61
CA VAL A 57 -3.36 15.15 3.04
C VAL A 57 -3.93 16.53 3.34
N SER A 58 -3.36 17.61 2.79
CA SER A 58 -3.90 18.96 2.97
C SER A 58 -5.31 19.08 2.37
N ARG A 59 -5.53 18.55 1.16
CA ARG A 59 -6.85 18.55 0.52
C ARG A 59 -7.88 17.73 1.29
N ALA A 60 -7.47 16.62 1.90
CA ALA A 60 -8.36 15.84 2.76
C ALA A 60 -8.77 16.59 4.04
N LEU A 61 -7.86 17.39 4.62
CA LEU A 61 -8.19 18.28 5.75
C LEU A 61 -9.18 19.38 5.36
N ASP A 62 -9.16 19.81 4.10
CA ASP A 62 -10.17 20.70 3.51
C ASP A 62 -11.48 19.97 3.13
N PHE A 63 -11.65 18.73 3.58
CA PHE A 63 -12.80 17.85 3.30
C PHE A 63 -13.04 17.57 1.81
N GLU A 64 -11.99 17.64 0.98
CA GLU A 64 -12.10 17.24 -0.42
C GLU A 64 -12.37 15.74 -0.53
N LEU A 65 -13.54 15.40 -1.09
CA LEU A 65 -14.05 14.03 -1.11
C LEU A 65 -13.08 13.04 -1.76
N TYR A 66 -12.45 13.42 -2.87
CA TYR A 66 -11.50 12.56 -3.56
C TYR A 66 -10.28 12.23 -2.68
N SER A 67 -9.65 13.22 -2.05
CA SER A 67 -8.52 12.97 -1.15
C SER A 67 -8.91 12.16 0.08
N LEU A 68 -10.11 12.38 0.64
CA LEU A 68 -10.64 11.54 1.71
C LEU A 68 -10.80 10.07 1.28
N LEU A 69 -11.32 9.83 0.07
CA LEU A 69 -11.47 8.48 -0.48
C LEU A 69 -10.11 7.82 -0.75
N VAL A 70 -9.13 8.58 -1.24
CA VAL A 70 -7.77 8.07 -1.46
C VAL A 70 -7.12 7.65 -0.15
N LEU A 71 -7.12 8.52 0.88
CA LEU A 71 -6.55 8.20 2.19
C LEU A 71 -7.32 7.10 2.91
N GLY A 72 -8.65 7.12 2.83
CA GLY A 72 -9.50 6.07 3.38
C GLY A 72 -9.20 4.71 2.76
N THR A 73 -9.01 4.67 1.43
CA THR A 73 -8.63 3.45 0.71
C THR A 73 -7.21 3.01 1.08
N ALA A 74 -6.26 3.93 1.17
CA ALA A 74 -4.89 3.63 1.59
C ALA A 74 -4.83 3.04 3.00
N PHE A 75 -5.66 3.54 3.93
CA PHE A 75 -5.78 3.01 5.29
C PHE A 75 -6.47 1.63 5.31
N ALA A 76 -7.58 1.48 4.58
CA ALA A 76 -8.39 0.26 4.60
C ALA A 76 -7.73 -0.93 3.90
N ALA A 77 -7.01 -0.69 2.79
CA ALA A 77 -6.42 -1.73 1.95
C ALA A 77 -5.56 -2.76 2.73
N PRO A 78 -4.56 -2.38 3.55
CA PRO A 78 -3.77 -3.36 4.30
C PRO A 78 -4.59 -4.07 5.39
N LEU A 79 -5.60 -3.42 5.97
CA LEU A 79 -6.46 -4.05 6.97
C LEU A 79 -7.36 -5.13 6.35
N ILE A 80 -7.99 -4.80 5.23
CA ILE A 80 -8.81 -5.74 4.45
C ILE A 80 -7.93 -6.88 3.94
N GLY A 81 -6.72 -6.59 3.44
CA GLY A 81 -5.76 -7.60 2.99
C GLY A 81 -5.33 -8.55 4.10
N LEU A 82 -5.02 -8.04 5.29
CA LEU A 82 -4.68 -8.85 6.46
C LEU A 82 -5.88 -9.67 6.96
N TRP A 83 -7.09 -9.09 6.94
CA TRP A 83 -8.31 -9.81 7.26
C TRP A 83 -8.54 -10.96 6.29
N LEU A 84 -8.40 -10.72 4.98
CA LEU A 84 -8.56 -11.72 3.92
C LEU A 84 -7.50 -12.83 4.03
N PHE A 85 -6.25 -12.47 4.31
CA PHE A 85 -5.15 -13.42 4.51
C PHE A 85 -5.42 -14.41 5.65
N ARG A 86 -6.20 -14.00 6.67
CA ARG A 86 -6.56 -14.87 7.80
C ARG A 86 -7.80 -15.73 7.53
N GLN A 87 -8.51 -15.52 6.42
CA GLN A 87 -9.67 -16.32 6.08
C GLN A 87 -9.26 -17.69 5.55
N ARG A 88 -10.05 -18.71 5.89
CA ARG A 88 -9.98 -20.01 5.23
C ARG A 88 -10.78 -19.91 3.93
N LEU A 89 -10.08 -19.88 2.81
CA LEU A 89 -10.72 -19.95 1.50
C LEU A 89 -11.06 -21.42 1.19
N SER A 90 -12.29 -21.66 0.75
CA SER A 90 -12.77 -23.00 0.36
C SER A 90 -12.23 -23.46 -0.99
N PHE A 91 -11.54 -22.58 -1.71
CA PHE A 91 -10.99 -22.81 -3.04
C PHE A 91 -9.48 -22.53 -3.04
N ASN A 92 -8.78 -23.20 -3.95
CA ASN A 92 -7.34 -23.02 -4.10
C ASN A 92 -7.05 -21.73 -4.87
N VAL A 93 -6.27 -20.84 -4.29
CA VAL A 93 -5.79 -19.62 -4.96
C VAL A 93 -4.53 -19.98 -5.75
N TRP A 94 -4.56 -19.76 -7.07
CA TRP A 94 -3.39 -20.04 -7.90
C TRP A 94 -2.22 -19.13 -7.49
N PRO A 95 -1.03 -19.67 -7.16
CA PRO A 95 0.15 -18.86 -6.90
C PRO A 95 0.41 -17.82 -8.00
N VAL A 96 0.57 -16.57 -7.55
CA VAL A 96 1.03 -15.48 -8.40
C VAL A 96 2.51 -15.68 -8.68
N GLY A 97 2.84 -16.09 -9.90
CA GLY A 97 4.20 -16.24 -10.39
C GLY A 97 4.60 -15.06 -11.28
N GLN A 98 5.35 -15.34 -12.35
CA GLN A 98 5.76 -14.33 -13.33
C GLN A 98 4.58 -13.67 -14.06
N TRP A 99 3.41 -14.34 -14.13
CA TRP A 99 2.22 -13.74 -14.72
C TRP A 99 1.75 -12.50 -13.96
N GLY A 100 2.09 -12.36 -12.67
CA GLY A 100 1.78 -11.16 -11.87
C GLY A 100 2.45 -9.89 -12.41
N TYR A 101 3.54 -9.99 -13.18
CA TYR A 101 4.13 -8.83 -13.85
C TYR A 101 3.18 -8.16 -14.85
N TRP A 102 2.18 -8.89 -15.35
CA TRP A 102 1.16 -8.35 -16.23
C TRP A 102 0.10 -7.52 -15.51
N PHE A 103 0.06 -7.50 -14.17
CA PHE A 103 -0.88 -6.64 -13.45
C PHE A 103 -0.68 -5.17 -13.81
N TYR A 104 0.57 -4.69 -13.87
CA TYR A 104 0.84 -3.28 -14.19
C TYR A 104 0.39 -2.88 -15.61
N PRO A 105 0.86 -3.53 -16.69
CA PRO A 105 0.40 -3.18 -18.04
C PRO A 105 -1.10 -3.46 -18.24
N GLY A 106 -1.64 -4.51 -17.62
CA GLY A 106 -3.07 -4.82 -17.68
C GLY A 106 -3.94 -3.75 -17.03
N HIS A 107 -3.53 -3.24 -15.87
CA HIS A 107 -4.22 -2.11 -15.21
C HIS A 107 -4.19 -0.85 -16.09
N LEU A 108 -3.03 -0.52 -16.68
CA LEU A 108 -2.92 0.65 -17.56
C LEU A 108 -3.80 0.52 -18.80
N ALA A 109 -3.81 -0.67 -19.42
CA ALA A 109 -4.69 -0.95 -20.55
C ALA A 109 -6.17 -0.83 -20.17
N ALA A 110 -6.57 -1.32 -18.99
CA ALA A 110 -7.94 -1.18 -18.50
C ALA A 110 -8.33 0.28 -18.27
N LEU A 111 -7.46 1.09 -17.64
CA LEU A 111 -7.70 2.54 -17.49
C LEU A 111 -7.82 3.23 -18.85
N GLN A 112 -6.96 2.87 -19.80
CA GLN A 112 -7.02 3.41 -21.15
C GLN A 112 -8.34 3.02 -21.85
N ALA A 113 -8.82 1.78 -21.67
CA ALA A 113 -10.10 1.34 -22.21
C ALA A 113 -11.27 2.12 -21.60
N VAL A 114 -11.30 2.29 -20.27
CA VAL A 114 -12.33 3.10 -19.59
C VAL A 114 -12.32 4.53 -20.12
N ARG A 115 -11.15 5.14 -20.30
CA ARG A 115 -11.01 6.49 -20.87
C ARG A 115 -11.51 6.60 -22.31
N LEU A 116 -11.51 5.51 -23.09
CA LEU A 116 -12.05 5.51 -24.45
C LEU A 116 -13.57 5.30 -24.48
N LEU A 117 -14.16 4.77 -23.41
CA LEU A 117 -15.58 4.43 -23.31
C LEU A 117 -16.43 5.50 -22.58
N VAL A 118 -15.80 6.32 -21.73
CA VAL A 118 -16.41 7.42 -20.97
C VAL A 118 -15.90 8.75 -21.50
#